data_AF-A0A834IAN2-F1
#
_entry.id   AF-A0A834IAN2-F1
#
_cell.length_a   1.000
_cell.length_b   1.000
_cell.length_c   1.000
_cell.angle_alpha   90.00
_cell.angle_beta   90.00
_cell.angle_gamma   90.00
#
_symmetry.space_group_name_H-M   'P 1'
#
loop_
_entity.id
_entity.type
_entity.pdbx_description
1 polymer ?
#
loop_
_entity_poly.entity_id
_entity_poly.type
_entity_poly.pdbx_seq_one_letter_code
_entity_poly.pdbx_strand_id
1 'polypeptide(L)'
;MQFRALIVDNAAMKDFLNVCLGLSKFSKTCVLRLASKSIYFIVSEEDSGPRQPLVWCELPVNFYFKEYNLVGVSKAHNEIFLELSTVLLARSCSVVKQDVKSFKLKLTNKGSPCLTLEMDLMAGEMMNRQCVHDIPVEVISRKYWESYEEPQFNDFHVCIAIP
;
A
#
# COMPACT_ATOMS: atom_id res chain seq x y z
N MET A 1 -7.07 -0.99 -16.02
CA MET A 1 -6.55 -0.36 -14.79
C MET A 1 -5.04 -0.32 -14.87
N GLN A 2 -4.41 0.78 -14.46
CA GLN A 2 -2.97 0.93 -14.42
C GLN A 2 -2.59 1.69 -13.16
N PHE A 3 -1.49 1.27 -12.53
CA PHE A 3 -0.94 1.96 -11.36
C PHE A 3 0.59 1.95 -11.44
N ARG A 4 1.20 3.11 -11.19
CA ARG A 4 2.64 3.27 -11.06
C ARG A 4 2.94 4.41 -10.09
N ALA A 5 3.71 4.13 -9.05
CA ALA A 5 4.19 5.12 -8.10
C ALA A 5 5.71 5.01 -7.90
N LEU A 6 6.37 6.12 -7.61
CA LEU A 6 7.81 6.20 -7.36
C LEU A 6 8.10 7.00 -6.09
N ILE A 7 8.80 6.38 -5.16
CA ILE A 7 9.39 6.99 -3.97
C ILE A 7 10.90 7.15 -4.25
N VAL A 8 11.45 8.32 -3.91
CA VAL A 8 12.90 8.61 -4.01
C VAL A 8 13.48 9.12 -2.69
N ASP A 9 12.65 9.67 -1.81
CA ASP A 9 13.11 10.15 -0.52
C ASP A 9 13.32 8.98 0.46
N ASN A 10 14.48 8.95 1.12
CA ASN A 10 14.86 7.84 2.00
C ASN A 10 14.00 7.81 3.28
N ALA A 11 13.58 8.97 3.80
CA ALA A 11 12.70 9.00 4.97
C ALA A 11 11.31 8.43 4.62
N ALA A 12 10.74 8.83 3.48
CA ALA A 12 9.49 8.27 2.97
C ALA A 12 9.58 6.75 2.69
N MET A 13 10.70 6.25 2.15
CA MET A 13 10.90 4.81 1.96
C MET A 13 10.93 4.04 3.29
N LYS A 14 11.68 4.55 4.28
CA LYS A 14 11.79 3.92 5.61
C LYS A 14 10.45 3.95 6.34
N ASP A 15 9.72 5.04 6.22
CA ASP A 15 8.39 5.16 6.81
C ASP A 15 7.39 4.21 6.15
N PHE A 16 7.38 4.11 4.82
CA PHE A 16 6.59 3.11 4.10
C PHE A 16 6.92 1.68 4.54
N LEU A 17 8.21 1.35 4.71
CA LEU A 17 8.63 0.05 5.26
C LEU A 17 8.06 -0.18 6.67
N ASN A 18 8.12 0.82 7.56
CA ASN A 18 7.60 0.70 8.91
C ASN A 18 6.09 0.45 8.93
N VAL A 19 5.34 1.12 8.05
CA VAL A 19 3.91 0.84 7.84
C VAL A 19 3.70 -0.61 7.43
N CYS A 20 4.42 -1.11 6.41
CA CYS A 20 4.29 -2.49 5.96
C CYS A 20 4.61 -3.50 7.08
N LEU A 21 5.66 -3.25 7.85
CA LEU A 21 6.04 -4.06 9.01
C LEU A 21 4.95 -4.03 10.09
N GLY A 22 4.37 -2.86 10.37
CA GLY A 22 3.25 -2.69 11.29
C GLY A 22 2.04 -3.52 10.86
N LEU A 23 1.59 -3.35 9.62
CA LEU A 23 0.45 -4.08 9.03
C LEU A 23 0.63 -5.60 9.12
N SER A 24 1.84 -6.11 8.88
CA SER A 24 2.13 -7.56 8.94
C SER A 24 1.94 -8.19 10.32
N LYS A 25 1.88 -7.37 11.39
CA LYS A 25 1.62 -7.84 12.75
C LYS A 25 0.13 -7.90 13.09
N PHE A 26 -0.73 -7.17 12.36
CA PHE A 26 -2.17 -7.09 12.63
C PHE A 26 -2.96 -8.16 11.88
N SER A 27 -2.65 -8.40 10.60
CA SER A 27 -3.33 -9.41 9.79
C SER A 27 -2.37 -9.98 8.75
N LYS A 28 -2.69 -11.17 8.21
CA LYS A 28 -1.96 -11.83 7.10
C LYS A 28 -2.29 -11.23 5.73
N THR A 29 -3.46 -10.61 5.60
CA THR A 29 -3.98 -9.98 4.40
C THR A 29 -4.49 -8.58 4.71
N CYS A 30 -4.44 -7.69 3.72
CA CYS A 30 -5.06 -6.39 3.80
C CYS A 30 -5.60 -5.97 2.44
N VAL A 31 -6.50 -4.99 2.46
CA VAL A 31 -7.00 -4.32 1.27
C VAL A 31 -6.22 -3.03 1.05
N LEU A 32 -5.56 -2.97 -0.09
CA LEU A 32 -4.89 -1.80 -0.62
C LEU A 32 -5.86 -1.03 -1.53
N ARG A 33 -6.31 0.14 -1.07
CA ARG A 33 -7.10 1.08 -1.87
C ARG A 33 -6.19 2.16 -2.44
N LEU A 34 -6.07 2.21 -3.75
CA LEU A 34 -5.33 3.22 -4.48
C LEU A 34 -6.30 4.30 -4.95
N ALA A 35 -6.14 5.52 -4.42
CA ALA A 35 -6.95 6.68 -4.78
C ALA A 35 -6.06 7.84 -5.24
N SER A 36 -6.67 8.88 -5.81
CA SER A 36 -5.91 9.96 -6.46
C SER A 36 -5.10 10.83 -5.47
N LYS A 37 -5.51 10.91 -4.20
CA LYS A 37 -4.88 11.76 -3.18
C LYS A 37 -4.10 10.97 -2.13
N SER A 38 -4.52 9.74 -1.86
CA SER A 38 -3.96 8.90 -0.81
C SER A 38 -4.01 7.43 -1.21
N ILE A 39 -3.11 6.64 -0.62
CA ILE A 39 -3.20 5.19 -0.58
C ILE A 39 -3.73 4.78 0.78
N TYR A 40 -4.65 3.81 0.84
CA TYR A 40 -5.13 3.26 2.10
C TYR A 40 -4.78 1.78 2.23
N PHE A 41 -4.33 1.39 3.41
CA PHE A 41 -4.28 -0.01 3.85
C PHE A 41 -5.38 -0.24 4.87
N ILE A 42 -6.27 -1.17 4.55
CA ILE A 42 -7.46 -1.46 5.34
C ILE A 42 -7.37 -2.91 5.80
N VAL A 43 -7.44 -3.12 7.11
CA VAL A 43 -7.56 -4.45 7.73
C VAL A 43 -8.92 -4.50 8.41
N SER A 44 -9.75 -5.45 8.01
CA SER A 44 -11.05 -5.72 8.63
C SER A 44 -10.95 -7.00 9.48
N GLU A 45 -11.70 -7.07 10.56
CA GLU A 45 -11.84 -8.31 11.34
C GLU A 45 -12.84 -9.24 10.63
N GLU A 46 -12.52 -10.54 10.56
CA GLU A 46 -13.33 -11.52 9.82
C GLU A 46 -14.66 -11.86 10.53
N ASP A 47 -14.74 -11.65 11.85
CA ASP A 47 -15.82 -12.15 12.71
C ASP A 47 -16.76 -11.08 13.33
N SER A 48 -16.56 -9.77 13.07
CA SER A 48 -17.36 -8.70 13.69
C SER A 48 -18.27 -7.95 12.71
N GLY A 49 -19.49 -8.46 12.51
CA GLY A 49 -20.64 -7.70 11.98
C GLY A 49 -20.37 -6.88 10.70
N PRO A 50 -21.10 -5.79 10.43
CA PRO A 50 -20.79 -4.91 9.30
C PRO A 50 -19.43 -4.23 9.54
N ARG A 51 -18.40 -4.88 8.98
CA ARG A 51 -16.95 -4.64 9.00
C ARG A 51 -16.53 -3.23 9.39
N GLN A 52 -16.30 -3.01 10.67
CA GLN A 52 -15.46 -1.92 11.13
C GLN A 52 -13.99 -2.29 10.86
N PRO A 53 -13.19 -1.40 10.23
CA PRO A 53 -11.79 -1.70 10.02
C PRO A 53 -11.04 -1.69 11.36
N LEU A 54 -10.33 -2.78 11.65
CA LEU A 54 -9.40 -2.88 12.76
C LEU A 54 -8.22 -1.91 12.57
N VAL A 55 -7.77 -1.77 11.32
CA VAL A 55 -6.72 -0.82 10.95
C VAL A 55 -7.17 -0.06 9.71
N TRP A 56 -7.17 1.27 9.82
CA TRP A 56 -7.30 2.19 8.70
C TRP A 56 -6.04 3.04 8.63
N CYS A 57 -5.17 2.77 7.66
CA CYS A 57 -3.92 3.48 7.48
C CYS A 57 -3.94 4.26 6.18
N GLU A 58 -3.84 5.59 6.26
CA GLU A 58 -3.81 6.49 5.11
C GLU A 58 -2.38 7.01 4.86
N LEU A 59 -1.94 6.93 3.61
CA LEU A 59 -0.66 7.48 3.13
C LEU A 59 -0.94 8.56 2.08
N PRO A 60 -0.76 9.86 2.42
CA PRO A 60 -0.94 10.96 1.49
C PRO A 60 0.05 10.92 0.33
N VAL A 61 -0.45 10.98 -0.91
CA VAL A 61 0.39 10.79 -2.10
C VAL A 61 1.48 11.85 -2.21
N ASN A 62 1.15 13.09 -1.87
CA ASN A 62 2.04 14.25 -1.91
C ASN A 62 3.24 14.14 -0.94
N PHE A 63 3.13 13.32 0.10
CA PHE A 63 4.22 13.12 1.06
C PHE A 63 5.20 12.03 0.62
N TYR A 64 4.69 10.92 0.06
CA TYR A 64 5.53 9.76 -0.27
C TYR A 64 6.05 9.73 -1.70
N PHE A 65 5.24 10.13 -2.69
CA PHE A 65 5.49 9.77 -4.08
C PHE A 65 5.90 10.98 -4.91
N LYS A 66 7.07 10.87 -5.55
CA LYS A 66 7.54 11.83 -6.56
C LYS A 66 6.77 11.69 -7.87
N GLU A 67 6.43 10.46 -8.24
CA GLU A 67 5.57 10.16 -9.38
C GLU A 67 4.41 9.29 -8.89
N TYR A 68 3.19 9.64 -9.27
CA TYR A 68 2.00 8.87 -8.95
C TYR A 68 1.05 8.89 -10.14
N ASN A 69 0.87 7.73 -10.78
CA ASN A 69 -0.03 7.55 -11.91
C ASN A 69 -1.04 6.46 -11.57
N LEU A 70 -2.31 6.83 -11.60
CA LEU A 70 -3.43 5.95 -11.31
C LEU A 70 -4.49 6.10 -12.41
N VAL A 71 -4.80 4.98 -13.05
CA VAL A 71 -5.90 4.86 -14.00
C VAL A 71 -6.79 3.72 -13.52
N GLY A 72 -7.89 4.07 -12.89
CA GLY A 72 -8.93 3.16 -12.41
C GLY A 72 -9.72 2.52 -13.55
N VAL A 73 -10.90 1.99 -13.22
CA VAL A 73 -11.79 1.33 -14.20
C VAL A 73 -12.54 2.36 -15.05
N SER A 74 -12.86 3.53 -14.49
CA SER A 74 -13.58 4.60 -15.20
C SER A 74 -13.15 5.97 -14.70
N LYS A 75 -13.42 7.03 -15.48
CA LYS A 75 -13.12 8.42 -15.06
C LYS A 75 -13.92 8.86 -13.82
N ALA A 76 -15.14 8.32 -13.64
CA ALA A 76 -15.98 8.62 -12.47
C ALA A 76 -15.52 7.88 -11.20
N HIS A 77 -14.93 6.69 -11.37
CA HIS A 77 -14.41 5.87 -10.27
C HIS A 77 -12.92 5.56 -10.53
N ASN A 78 -12.08 6.58 -10.32
CA ASN A 78 -10.63 6.49 -10.52
C ASN A 78 -9.91 5.91 -9.30
N GLU A 79 -10.37 4.74 -8.86
CA GLU A 79 -9.80 4.00 -7.73
C GLU A 79 -9.55 2.54 -8.11
N ILE A 80 -8.66 1.89 -7.38
CA ILE A 80 -8.36 0.46 -7.51
C ILE A 80 -8.27 -0.16 -6.12
N PHE A 81 -9.00 -1.25 -5.90
CA PHE A 81 -8.98 -2.01 -4.66
C PHE A 81 -8.34 -3.38 -4.91
N LEU A 82 -7.30 -3.68 -4.15
CA LEU A 82 -6.49 -4.89 -4.27
C LEU A 82 -6.41 -5.57 -2.91
N GLU A 83 -6.66 -6.87 -2.85
CA GLU A 83 -6.32 -7.67 -1.67
C GLU A 83 -4.92 -8.27 -1.86
N LEU A 84 -4.09 -8.21 -0.82
CA LEU A 84 -2.72 -8.72 -0.88
C LEU A 84 -2.24 -9.24 0.48
N SER A 85 -1.17 -10.05 0.46
CA SER A 85 -0.54 -10.53 1.69
C SER A 85 0.37 -9.45 2.31
N THR A 86 0.06 -9.04 3.54
CA THR A 86 0.87 -8.09 4.33
C THR A 86 2.25 -8.66 4.66
N VAL A 87 2.35 -9.98 4.84
CA VAL A 87 3.60 -10.68 5.13
C VAL A 87 4.54 -10.63 3.93
N LEU A 88 4.02 -10.90 2.73
CA LEU A 88 4.80 -10.76 1.49
C LEU A 88 5.20 -9.30 1.25
N LEU A 89 4.27 -8.36 1.45
CA LEU A 89 4.56 -6.93 1.33
C LEU A 89 5.70 -6.49 2.25
N ALA A 90 5.63 -6.82 3.54
CA ALA A 90 6.65 -6.48 4.53
C ALA A 90 8.02 -7.12 4.20
N ARG A 91 8.00 -8.39 3.78
CA ARG A 91 9.22 -9.10 3.37
C ARG A 91 9.86 -8.45 2.16
N SER A 92 9.07 -8.12 1.14
CA SER A 92 9.58 -7.47 -0.09
C SER A 92 10.07 -6.05 0.17
N CYS A 93 9.42 -5.29 1.07
CA CYS A 93 9.89 -3.96 1.44
C CYS A 93 11.15 -3.98 2.31
N SER A 94 11.51 -5.11 2.94
CA SER A 94 12.68 -5.18 3.84
C SER A 94 14.01 -4.87 3.15
N VAL A 95 14.06 -4.92 1.82
CA VAL A 95 15.21 -4.52 0.99
C VAL A 95 15.52 -3.02 1.15
N VAL A 96 14.54 -2.18 1.50
CA VAL A 96 14.73 -0.74 1.81
C VAL A 96 15.77 -0.52 2.91
N LYS A 97 16.03 -1.52 3.77
CA LYS A 97 17.08 -1.45 4.81
C LYS A 97 18.50 -1.39 4.24
N GLN A 98 18.71 -1.72 2.96
CA GLN A 98 20.02 -1.79 2.30
C GLN A 98 20.37 -0.50 1.51
N ASP A 99 19.87 0.66 1.94
CA ASP A 99 20.04 1.95 1.28
C ASP A 99 19.69 1.92 -0.22
N VAL A 100 18.39 2.06 -0.48
CA VAL A 100 17.79 2.06 -1.81
C VAL A 100 17.78 3.47 -2.39
N LYS A 101 18.19 3.62 -3.65
CA LYS A 101 18.16 4.89 -4.41
C LYS A 101 16.76 5.25 -4.88
N SER A 102 15.99 4.26 -5.33
CA SER A 102 14.64 4.47 -5.87
C SER A 102 13.76 3.27 -5.55
N PHE A 103 12.52 3.52 -5.14
CA PHE A 103 11.54 2.48 -4.83
C PHE A 103 10.26 2.73 -5.61
N LYS A 104 9.91 1.80 -6.50
CA LYS A 104 8.81 1.92 -7.44
C LYS A 104 7.79 0.82 -7.22
N LEU A 105 6.52 1.19 -7.21
CA LEU A 105 5.38 0.30 -7.12
C LEU A 105 4.62 0.32 -8.44
N LYS A 106 4.25 -0.85 -8.96
CA LYS A 106 3.53 -0.99 -10.22
C LYS A 106 2.51 -2.11 -10.13
N LEU A 107 1.33 -1.89 -10.72
CA LEU A 107 0.41 -2.99 -11.00
C LEU A 107 0.79 -3.62 -12.34
N THR A 108 1.14 -4.90 -12.32
CA THR A 108 1.50 -5.69 -13.51
C THR A 108 0.59 -6.92 -13.65
N ASN A 109 0.60 -7.54 -14.82
CA ASN A 109 -0.10 -8.80 -15.06
C ASN A 109 0.90 -9.81 -15.64
N LYS A 110 1.28 -10.81 -14.85
CA LYS A 110 2.24 -11.87 -15.21
C LYS A 110 1.55 -13.24 -15.30
N GLY A 111 0.31 -13.26 -15.79
CA GLY A 111 -0.58 -14.42 -15.76
C GLY A 111 -1.65 -14.29 -14.67
N SER A 112 -1.26 -13.71 -13.53
CA SER A 112 -2.14 -13.16 -12.50
C SER A 112 -1.79 -11.68 -12.24
N PRO A 113 -2.74 -10.87 -11.74
CA PRO A 113 -2.43 -9.51 -11.33
C PRO A 113 -1.46 -9.52 -10.14
N CYS A 114 -0.39 -8.72 -10.25
CA CYS A 114 0.65 -8.60 -9.24
C CYS A 114 0.96 -7.14 -8.94
N LEU A 115 1.20 -6.84 -7.67
CA LEU A 115 1.87 -5.61 -7.26
C LEU A 115 3.38 -5.85 -7.33
N THR A 116 4.02 -5.31 -8.36
CA THR A 116 5.47 -5.38 -8.56
C THR A 116 6.16 -4.22 -7.84
N LEU A 117 7.12 -4.58 -7.01
CA LEU A 117 8.01 -3.68 -6.28
C LEU A 117 9.39 -3.72 -6.95
N GLU A 118 9.83 -2.62 -7.55
CA GLU A 118 11.16 -2.46 -8.12
C GLU A 118 11.98 -1.51 -7.25
N MET A 119 13.13 -1.97 -6.75
CA MET A 119 14.03 -1.17 -5.92
C MET A 119 15.42 -1.13 -6.55
N ASP A 120 15.93 0.07 -6.78
CA ASP A 120 17.29 0.28 -7.25
C ASP A 120 18.21 0.49 -6.05
N LEU A 121 19.10 -0.46 -5.78
CA LEU A 121 20.02 -0.40 -4.64
C LEU A 121 21.17 0.55 -4.93
N MET A 122 21.64 1.28 -3.90
CA MET A 122 22.94 1.95 -4.00
C MET A 122 24.04 0.89 -3.94
N ALA A 123 24.81 0.80 -5.01
CA ALA A 123 25.99 -0.05 -5.09
C ALA A 123 27.20 0.80 -5.47
N GLY A 124 28.39 0.38 -5.03
CA GLY A 124 29.64 1.06 -5.37
C GLY A 124 29.88 1.16 -6.88
N GLU A 125 30.81 2.03 -7.27
CA GLU A 125 31.01 2.69 -8.58
C GLU A 125 30.87 1.87 -9.89
N MET A 126 30.72 0.54 -9.86
CA MET A 126 30.75 -0.31 -11.05
C MET A 126 29.54 -1.24 -11.28
N MET A 127 28.50 -1.29 -10.43
CA MET A 127 27.38 -2.20 -10.69
C MET A 127 26.03 -1.72 -10.14
N ASN A 128 25.08 -1.34 -11.00
CA ASN A 128 23.69 -1.13 -10.57
C ASN A 128 23.08 -2.49 -10.17
N ARG A 129 22.58 -2.58 -8.94
CA ARG A 129 21.83 -3.74 -8.46
C ARG A 129 20.36 -3.38 -8.36
N GLN A 130 19.52 -4.12 -9.06
CA GLN A 130 18.07 -3.95 -8.99
C GLN A 130 17.46 -5.17 -8.29
N CYS A 131 16.54 -4.91 -7.37
CA CYS A 131 15.72 -5.93 -6.74
C CYS A 131 14.27 -5.78 -7.23
N VAL A 132 13.67 -6.88 -7.65
CA VAL A 132 12.28 -6.90 -8.12
C VAL A 132 11.52 -7.99 -7.37
N HIS A 133 10.41 -7.62 -6.74
CA HIS A 133 9.49 -8.53 -6.09
C HIS A 133 8.11 -8.42 -6.72
N ASP A 134 7.50 -9.55 -7.03
CA ASP A 134 6.11 -9.61 -7.49
C ASP A 134 5.25 -10.18 -6.37
N ILE A 135 4.28 -9.39 -5.90
CA ILE A 135 3.32 -9.81 -4.88
C ILE A 135 2.00 -10.11 -5.60
N PRO A 136 1.50 -11.35 -5.57
CA PRO A 136 0.17 -11.66 -6.11
C PRO A 136 -0.90 -10.83 -5.41
N VAL A 137 -1.84 -10.29 -6.17
CA VAL A 137 -2.96 -9.52 -5.63
C VAL A 137 -4.28 -10.02 -6.22
N GLU A 138 -5.37 -9.85 -5.48
CA GLU A 138 -6.72 -10.08 -6.00
C GLU A 138 -7.43 -8.74 -6.22
N VAL A 139 -8.04 -8.56 -7.39
CA VAL A 139 -8.77 -7.33 -7.71
C VAL A 139 -10.17 -7.42 -7.09
N ILE A 140 -10.47 -6.50 -6.18
CA ILE A 140 -11.78 -6.47 -5.51
C ILE A 140 -12.84 -5.85 -6.44
N SER A 141 -13.94 -6.58 -6.62
CA SER A 141 -15.07 -6.14 -7.44
C SER A 141 -15.78 -4.93 -6.84
N ARG A 142 -16.26 -4.03 -7.70
CA ARG A 142 -16.94 -2.77 -7.31
C ARG A 142 -18.13 -2.95 -6.37
N LYS A 143 -18.84 -4.08 -6.47
CA LYS A 143 -19.97 -4.42 -5.59
C LYS A 143 -19.58 -4.51 -4.11
N TYR A 144 -18.29 -4.64 -3.80
CA TYR A 144 -17.78 -4.72 -2.44
C TYR A 144 -17.05 -3.45 -1.99
N TRP A 145 -16.95 -2.41 -2.83
CA TRP A 145 -16.19 -1.20 -2.50
C TRP A 145 -16.82 -0.41 -1.34
N GLU A 146 -18.15 -0.43 -1.23
CA GLU A 146 -18.88 0.20 -0.13
C GLU A 146 -18.47 -0.37 1.24
N SER A 147 -17.98 -1.62 1.30
CA SER A 147 -17.49 -2.24 2.54
C SER A 147 -16.12 -1.73 2.99
N TYR A 148 -15.48 -0.85 2.20
CA TYR A 148 -14.15 -0.29 2.46
C TYR A 148 -14.19 1.25 2.46
N GLU A 149 -15.35 1.82 2.78
CA GLU A 149 -15.48 3.25 3.02
C GLU A 149 -14.88 3.65 4.37
N GLU A 150 -14.50 4.92 4.46
CA GLU A 150 -13.92 5.47 5.68
C GLU A 150 -14.96 5.42 6.81
N PRO A 151 -14.60 4.91 8.00
CA PRO A 151 -15.51 4.88 9.13
C PRO A 151 -15.93 6.30 9.51
N GLN A 152 -17.23 6.52 9.63
CA GLN A 152 -17.74 7.75 10.21
C GLN A 152 -17.61 7.66 11.73
N PHE A 153 -16.78 8.53 12.31
CA PHE A 153 -16.66 8.68 13.75
C PHE A 153 -17.69 9.72 14.23
N ASN A 154 -18.41 9.38 15.29
CA ASN A 154 -19.23 10.34 16.01
C ASN A 154 -18.36 11.14 17.00
N ASP A 155 -18.89 12.27 17.50
CA ASP A 155 -18.23 13.04 18.55
C ASP A 155 -17.87 12.16 19.76
N PHE A 156 -16.59 12.15 20.11
CA PHE A 156 -16.09 11.37 21.23
C PHE A 156 -16.39 12.10 22.55
N HIS A 157 -16.99 11.38 23.50
CA HIS A 157 -17.29 11.93 24.83
C HIS A 157 -16.02 12.25 25.65
N VAL A 158 -14.93 11.51 25.41
CA VAL A 158 -13.65 11.64 26.12
C VAL A 158 -12.51 11.35 25.15
N CYS A 159 -11.50 12.22 25.13
CA CYS A 159 -10.27 12.04 24.37
C CYS A 159 -9.07 12.08 25.31
N ILE A 160 -8.19 11.09 25.23
CA ILE A 160 -6.96 11.01 26.05
C ILE A 160 -5.79 10.77 25.11
N ALA A 161 -4.74 11.59 25.24
CA ALA A 161 -3.49 11.37 24.53
C ALA A 161 -2.73 10.20 25.17
N ILE A 162 -2.37 9.22 24.36
CA ILE A 162 -1.47 8.14 24.78
C ILE A 162 -0.06 8.75 24.94
N PRO A 163 0.69 8.35 25.99
CA PRO A 163 2.05 8.86 26.26
C PRO A 163 3.07 8.56 25.15
#